data_AF-A0AAD6R8N3-F1
#
_entry.id   AF-A0AAD6R8N3-F1
#
_cell.length_a   1.000
_cell.length_b   1.000
_cell.length_c   1.000
_cell.angle_alpha   90.00
_cell.angle_beta   90.00
_cell.angle_gamma   90.00
#
_symmetry.space_group_name_H-M   'P 1'
#
loop_
_entity.id
_entity.type
_entity.pdbx_description
1 polymer ?
#
loop_
_entity_poly.entity_id
_entity_poly.type
_entity_poly.pdbx_seq_one_letter_code
_entity_poly.pdbx_strand_id
1 'polypeptide(L)'
;MERLKIDMVEIGEGQDRIKEGQREIREKFEEIESECRKLKEETMNIAKQSDCNQIRINLMFSILKARQDNNFSHAEHLTQLLREEMGKPGLVG
;
A
#
# COMPACT_ATOMS: atom_id res chain seq x y z
N MET A 1 30.62 -48.85 -20.81
CA MET A 1 30.63 -48.37 -19.40
C MET A 1 31.13 -46.94 -19.29
N GLU A 2 32.24 -46.56 -19.95
CA GLU A 2 32.79 -45.19 -19.89
C GLU A 2 31.79 -44.08 -20.22
N ARG A 3 31.06 -44.21 -21.34
CA ARG A 3 30.03 -43.22 -21.75
C ARG A 3 28.95 -43.01 -20.69
N LEU A 4 28.44 -44.10 -20.11
CA LEU A 4 27.42 -44.03 -19.05
C LEU A 4 27.91 -43.24 -17.83
N LYS A 5 29.19 -43.39 -17.45
CA LYS A 5 29.77 -42.64 -16.33
C LYS A 5 29.85 -41.14 -16.64
N ILE A 6 30.24 -40.78 -17.86
CA ILE A 6 30.30 -39.38 -18.32
C ILE A 6 28.89 -38.78 -18.29
N ASP A 7 27.90 -39.47 -18.88
CA ASP A 7 26.51 -39.02 -18.90
C ASP A 7 25.96 -38.82 -17.47
N MET A 8 26.29 -39.71 -16.53
CA MET A 8 25.86 -39.59 -15.13
C MET A 8 26.48 -38.36 -14.43
N VAL A 9 27.73 -38.02 -14.72
CA VAL A 9 28.38 -36.81 -14.19
C VAL A 9 27.71 -35.56 -14.76
N GLU A 10 27.49 -35.51 -16.08
CA GLU A 10 26.84 -34.37 -16.74
C GLU A 10 25.40 -34.15 -16.23
N ILE A 11 24.65 -35.24 -16.01
CA ILE A 11 23.31 -35.18 -15.40
C ILE A 11 23.41 -34.64 -13.97
N GLY A 12 24.37 -35.10 -13.17
CA GLY A 12 24.59 -34.62 -11.80
C GLY A 12 24.83 -33.11 -11.75
N GLU A 13 25.75 -32.62 -12.59
CA GLU A 13 26.01 -31.18 -12.68
C GLU A 13 24.78 -30.40 -13.20
N GLY A 14 24.02 -30.98 -14.13
CA GLY A 14 22.77 -30.41 -14.60
C GLY A 14 21.74 -30.27 -13.49
N GLN A 15 21.60 -31.29 -12.65
CA GLN A 15 20.70 -31.27 -11.49
C GLN A 15 21.11 -30.21 -10.47
N ASP A 16 22.41 -30.05 -10.22
CA ASP A 16 22.89 -29.05 -9.27
C ASP A 16 22.69 -27.62 -9.78
N ARG A 17 22.89 -27.38 -11.08
CA ARG A 17 22.52 -26.10 -11.73
C ARG A 17 21.01 -25.81 -11.61
N ILE A 18 20.17 -26.82 -11.79
CA ILE A 18 18.70 -26.66 -11.64
C ILE A 18 18.34 -26.32 -10.20
N LYS A 19 18.91 -27.02 -9.21
CA LYS A 19 18.64 -26.73 -7.78
C LYS A 19 19.04 -25.31 -7.41
N GLU A 20 20.20 -24.86 -7.90
CA GLU A 20 20.68 -23.50 -7.67
C GLU A 20 19.72 -22.47 -8.29
N GLY A 21 19.36 -22.64 -9.56
CA GLY A 21 18.40 -21.76 -10.22
C GLY A 21 17.04 -21.73 -9.51
N GLN A 22 16.56 -22.86 -9.00
CA GLN A 22 15.33 -22.92 -8.20
C GLN A 22 15.44 -22.16 -6.87
N ARG A 23 16.60 -22.20 -6.22
CA ARG A 23 16.87 -21.43 -4.99
C ARG A 23 16.82 -19.94 -5.29
N GLU A 24 17.56 -19.48 -6.29
CA GLU A 24 17.59 -18.06 -6.66
C GLU A 24 16.19 -17.53 -7.04
N ILE A 25 15.42 -18.32 -7.79
CA ILE A 25 14.05 -17.96 -8.14
C ILE A 25 13.19 -17.82 -6.89
N ARG A 26 13.29 -18.76 -5.94
CA ARG A 26 12.53 -18.70 -4.68
C ARG A 26 12.86 -17.45 -3.89
N GLU A 27 14.14 -17.14 -3.71
CA GLU A 27 14.58 -15.94 -2.97
C GLU A 27 14.02 -14.65 -3.61
N LYS A 28 14.04 -14.55 -4.94
CA LYS A 28 13.43 -13.42 -5.66
C LYS A 28 11.92 -13.33 -5.46
N PHE A 29 11.21 -14.47 -5.47
CA PHE A 29 9.77 -14.47 -5.21
C PHE A 29 9.45 -14.04 -3.78
N GLU A 30 10.23 -14.47 -2.78
CA GLU A 30 10.04 -14.07 -1.39
C GLU A 30 10.26 -12.55 -1.20
N GLU A 31 11.25 -11.97 -1.89
CA GLU A 31 11.47 -10.52 -1.93
C GLU A 31 10.30 -9.78 -2.57
N ILE A 32 9.83 -10.24 -3.75
CA ILE A 32 8.67 -9.66 -4.44
C ILE A 32 7.44 -9.70 -3.55
N GLU A 33 7.16 -10.82 -2.89
CA GLU A 33 6.03 -10.95 -1.98
C GLU A 33 6.12 -9.99 -0.79
N SER A 34 7.33 -9.80 -0.25
CA SER A 34 7.58 -8.81 0.81
C SER A 34 7.25 -7.39 0.35
N GLU A 35 7.75 -6.99 -0.83
CA GLU A 35 7.47 -5.65 -1.38
C GLU A 35 5.99 -5.47 -1.72
N CYS A 36 5.32 -6.50 -2.25
CA CYS A 36 3.88 -6.47 -2.48
C CYS A 36 3.07 -6.27 -1.19
N ARG A 37 3.50 -6.86 -0.07
CA ARG A 37 2.85 -6.64 1.23
C ARG A 37 2.99 -5.20 1.71
N LYS A 38 4.20 -4.63 1.62
CA LYS A 38 4.46 -3.22 1.95
C LYS A 38 3.63 -2.27 1.09
N LEU A 39 3.66 -2.48 -0.24
CA LEU A 39 2.90 -1.65 -1.18
C LEU A 39 1.40 -1.69 -0.90
N LYS A 40 0.86 -2.85 -0.53
CA LYS A 40 -0.54 -3.00 -0.15
C LYS A 40 -0.87 -2.19 1.11
N GLU A 41 -0.01 -2.25 2.13
CA GLU A 41 -0.18 -1.49 3.37
C GLU A 41 -0.14 0.02 3.13
N GLU A 42 0.85 0.50 2.38
CA GLU A 42 0.97 1.90 1.98
C GLU A 42 -0.26 2.37 1.20
N THR A 43 -0.72 1.57 0.23
CA THR A 43 -1.91 1.89 -0.56
C THR A 43 -3.16 1.98 0.33
N MET A 44 -3.32 1.07 1.30
CA MET A 44 -4.44 1.13 2.26
C MET A 44 -4.38 2.37 3.14
N ASN A 45 -3.18 2.80 3.55
CA ASN A 45 -3.00 4.02 4.34
C ASN A 45 -3.33 5.27 3.52
N ILE A 46 -2.87 5.34 2.26
CA ILE A 46 -3.21 6.42 1.32
C ILE A 46 -4.72 6.47 1.08
N ALA A 47 -5.38 5.34 0.86
CA ALA A 47 -6.83 5.28 0.67
C ALA A 47 -7.59 5.85 1.88
N LYS A 48 -7.24 5.42 3.10
CA LYS A 48 -7.82 5.95 4.34
C LYS A 48 -7.60 7.46 4.47
N GLN A 49 -6.40 7.95 4.16
CA GLN A 49 -6.12 9.39 4.20
C GLN A 49 -6.91 10.15 3.14
N SER A 50 -7.10 9.56 1.95
CA SER A 50 -7.93 10.13 0.88
C SER A 50 -9.38 10.30 1.31
N ASP A 51 -9.97 9.28 1.95
CA ASP A 51 -11.33 9.34 2.49
C ASP A 51 -11.48 10.46 3.54
N CYS A 52 -10.53 10.55 4.48
CA CYS A 52 -10.49 11.63 5.47
C CYS A 52 -10.39 13.01 4.82
N ASN A 53 -9.56 13.16 3.78
CA ASN A 53 -9.41 14.41 3.05
C ASN A 53 -10.69 14.78 2.30
N GLN A 54 -11.40 13.80 1.73
CA GLN A 54 -12.68 14.03 1.08
C GLN A 54 -13.74 14.56 2.06
N ILE A 55 -13.80 14.00 3.28
CA ILE A 55 -14.67 14.51 4.35
C ILE A 55 -14.34 15.97 4.68
N ARG A 56 -13.05 16.28 4.86
CA ARG A 56 -12.58 17.65 5.16
C ARG A 56 -12.95 18.63 4.04
N ILE A 57 -12.74 18.25 2.78
CA ILE A 57 -13.10 19.07 1.62
C ILE A 57 -14.62 19.31 1.58
N ASN A 58 -15.44 18.28 1.80
CA ASN A 58 -16.89 18.40 1.82
C ASN A 58 -17.37 19.34 2.93
N LEU A 59 -16.75 19.30 4.10
CA LEU A 59 -17.02 20.25 5.19
C LEU A 59 -16.65 21.67 4.79
N MET A 60 -15.47 21.88 4.19
CA MET A 60 -15.05 23.20 3.70
C MET A 60 -16.05 23.78 2.69
N PHE A 61 -16.51 22.97 1.72
CA PHE A 61 -17.54 23.38 0.78
C PHE A 61 -18.87 23.74 1.47
N SER A 62 -19.29 22.93 2.44
CA SER A 62 -20.54 23.16 3.18
C SER A 62 -20.47 24.46 3.99
N ILE A 63 -19.31 24.79 4.57
CA ILE A 63 -19.09 26.07 5.27
C ILE A 63 -19.24 27.24 4.29
N LEU A 64 -18.62 27.16 3.11
CA LEU A 64 -18.73 28.22 2.10
C LEU A 64 -20.18 28.44 1.67
N LYS A 65 -20.93 27.35 1.47
CA LYS A 65 -22.35 27.42 1.13
C LYS A 65 -23.19 28.05 2.25
N ALA A 66 -22.98 27.61 3.50
CA ALA A 66 -23.69 28.19 4.64
C ALA A 66 -23.42 29.69 4.81
N ARG A 67 -22.18 30.14 4.55
CA ARG A 67 -21.83 31.57 4.54
C ARG A 67 -22.50 32.32 3.39
N GLN A 68 -22.54 31.74 2.19
CA GLN A 68 -23.23 32.32 1.04
C GLN A 68 -24.73 32.50 1.33
N ASP A 69 -25.35 31.56 2.04
CA ASP A 69 -26.76 31.60 2.44
C ASP A 69 -27.01 32.48 3.70
N ASN A 70 -26.00 33.21 4.19
CA ASN A 70 -26.03 34.00 5.43
C ASN A 70 -26.39 33.19 6.70
N ASN A 71 -26.24 31.87 6.68
CA ASN A 71 -26.47 30.99 7.81
C ASN A 71 -25.20 30.81 8.64
N PHE A 72 -24.83 31.86 9.38
CA PHE A 72 -23.58 31.90 10.14
C PHE A 72 -23.53 30.90 11.30
N SER A 73 -24.66 30.62 11.97
CA SER A 73 -24.71 29.61 13.03
C SER A 73 -24.39 28.22 12.50
N HIS A 74 -24.93 27.86 11.32
CA HIS A 74 -24.60 26.59 10.69
C HIS A 74 -23.15 26.54 10.21
N ALA A 75 -22.64 27.65 9.64
CA ALA A 75 -21.24 27.75 9.24
C ALA A 75 -20.27 27.59 10.41
N GLU A 76 -20.60 28.14 11.59
CA GLU A 76 -19.83 27.98 12.81
C GLU A 76 -19.83 26.53 13.29
N HIS A 77 -20.99 25.88 13.32
CA HIS A 77 -21.09 24.47 13.66
C HIS A 77 -20.24 23.58 12.73
N LEU A 78 -20.33 23.78 11.42
CA LEU A 78 -19.51 23.04 10.45
C LEU A 78 -18.00 23.32 10.61
N THR A 79 -17.64 24.55 10.99
CA THR A 79 -16.24 24.91 11.26
C THR A 79 -15.71 24.17 12.49
N GLN A 80 -16.53 24.00 13.53
CA GLN A 80 -16.19 23.20 14.70
C GLN A 80 -16.00 21.73 14.33
N LEU A 81 -16.92 21.15 13.54
CA LEU A 81 -16.78 19.78 13.03
C LEU A 81 -15.50 19.59 12.21
N LEU A 82 -15.17 20.55 11.32
CA LEU A 82 -13.93 20.49 10.57
C LEU A 82 -12.69 20.50 11.49
N ARG A 83 -12.70 21.30 12.56
CA ARG A 83 -11.61 21.32 13.55
C ARG A 83 -11.44 19.96 14.23
N GLU A 84 -12.55 19.31 14.58
CA GLU A 84 -12.54 17.96 15.16
C GLU A 84 -12.00 16.93 14.17
N GLU A 85 -12.42 16.95 12.90
CA GLU A 85 -11.90 16.06 11.85
C GLU A 85 -10.42 16.30 11.52
N MET A 86 -9.92 17.53 11.70
CA MET A 86 -8.51 17.87 11.54
C MET A 86 -7.67 17.43 12.74
N GLY A 87 -8.27 17.39 13.94
CA GLY A 87 -7.63 16.97 15.19
C GLY A 87 -7.59 15.45 15.38
N LYS A 88 -8.38 14.69 14.61
CA LYS A 88 -8.22 13.24 14.55
C LYS A 88 -6.80 12.91 14.08
N PRO A 89 -6.08 11.99 14.75
CA PRO A 89 -4.82 11.51 14.22
C PRO A 89 -5.11 10.96 12.83
N GLY A 90 -4.72 11.72 11.80
CA GLY A 90 -4.43 11.09 10.53
C GLY A 90 -3.41 10.02 10.90
N LEU A 91 -3.70 8.76 10.58
CA LEU A 91 -2.74 7.68 10.76
C LEU A 91 -1.46 8.12 10.04
N VAL A 92 -0.56 8.74 10.80
CA VAL A 92 0.79 9.10 10.38
C VAL A 92 1.48 7.75 10.41
N GLY A 93 1.73 7.22 9.21
CA GLY A 93 2.63 6.08 9.05
C GLY A 93 4.00 6.42 9.61
#